data_AF-A0A7L3VBR6-F1
#
_entry.id   AF-A0A7L3VBR6-F1
#
_cell.length_a   1.000
_cell.length_b   1.000
_cell.length_c   1.000
_cell.angle_alpha   90.00
_cell.angle_beta   90.00
_cell.angle_gamma   90.00
#
_symmetry.space_group_name_H-M   'P 1'
#
loop_
_entity.id
_entity.type
_entity.pdbx_description
1 polymer ?
#
loop_
_entity_poly.entity_id
_entity_poly.type
_entity_poly.pdbx_seq_one_letter_code
_entity_poly.pdbx_strand_id
1 'polypeptide(L)'
;EAKRLQKRFLHKDGSCNVYFKHIFGEWESYVVDIFTTLVDIKWRHMFVIFSLSYVLSWLFFGLVFWLIALQHGDLFSDEEVTPCVANVHSFTGAFLFSLETQTTIGYGYRCVTEECSLAILMVILQSVLSCIIDTFIIGAALAKMATARKRAQTIRFSYYAVVGLRDDKFCLMWRIGDFRPNHMVEGSVRAQLLRYKEDKEGRMTMEYRDLKLLNDQIILVTPVTVVHEIDSDSPLYGLDRKALAKDNFEILVTFVYTGDSTGTSHQSRSSYVPREILWGHRFNDVLHVKKKYYKVDCLQFEETTEVYAPHCSAMQLEQKEREWNRAEKTREKQAEKSALEIKYSQKSLSAVALVTSCEEPEEPVTASSQPPAEVSYRKAAVTLSRLSIESQI
;
A
#
# COMPACT_ATOMS: atom_id res chain seq x y z
N GLU A 1 15.19 18.24 26.45
CA GLU A 1 15.22 16.78 26.24
C GLU A 1 14.96 16.48 24.77
N ALA A 2 15.93 15.90 24.06
CA ALA A 2 15.71 15.42 22.71
C ALA A 2 14.72 14.25 22.77
N LYS A 3 13.45 14.46 22.41
CA LYS A 3 12.48 13.38 22.20
C LYS A 3 13.17 12.33 21.33
N ARG A 4 13.48 11.15 21.88
CA ARG A 4 13.94 9.98 21.10
C ARG A 4 13.06 9.92 19.86
N LEU A 5 13.64 10.14 18.68
CA LEU A 5 12.95 9.91 17.41
C LEU A 5 12.51 8.46 17.44
N GLN A 6 11.22 8.25 17.68
CA GLN A 6 10.66 6.93 17.87
C GLN A 6 10.88 6.14 16.58
N LYS A 7 11.48 4.96 16.73
CA LYS A 7 11.78 4.09 15.59
C LYS A 7 10.46 3.61 15.02
N ARG A 8 10.24 3.87 13.73
CA ARG A 8 9.10 3.37 12.95
C ARG A 8 9.23 1.87 12.69
N PHE A 9 8.12 1.15 12.66
CA PHE A 9 8.06 -0.28 12.34
C PHE A 9 8.19 -0.51 10.84
N LEU A 10 7.48 0.29 10.04
CA LEU A 10 7.49 0.21 8.59
C LEU A 10 7.95 1.55 8.02
N HIS A 11 8.84 1.55 7.04
CA HIS A 11 9.26 2.75 6.32
C HIS A 11 8.18 3.22 5.32
N LYS A 12 8.24 4.49 4.89
CA LYS A 12 7.30 5.06 3.89
C LYS A 12 7.36 4.33 2.54
N ASP A 13 8.49 3.71 2.24
CA ASP A 13 8.70 2.89 1.04
C ASP A 13 8.16 1.46 1.19
N GLY A 14 7.58 1.12 2.35
CA GLY A 14 7.03 -0.20 2.66
C GLY A 14 8.08 -1.24 3.09
N SER A 15 9.32 -0.83 3.36
CA SER A 15 10.34 -1.71 3.93
C SER A 15 10.16 -1.86 5.45
N CYS A 16 10.32 -3.08 5.97
CA CYS A 16 10.16 -3.35 7.40
C CYS A 16 11.45 -3.03 8.16
N ASN A 17 11.34 -2.25 9.25
CA ASN A 17 12.44 -1.93 10.16
C ASN A 17 12.50 -2.95 11.31
N VAL A 18 12.55 -4.23 10.95
CA VAL A 18 12.61 -5.35 11.89
C VAL A 18 13.84 -6.18 11.57
N TYR A 19 14.66 -6.43 12.59
CA TYR A 19 15.81 -7.31 12.48
C TYR A 19 15.53 -8.57 13.30
N PHE A 20 15.50 -9.72 12.62
CA PHE A 20 15.41 -11.02 13.27
C PHE A 20 16.82 -11.43 13.73
N LYS A 21 16.97 -11.78 15.00
CA LYS A 21 18.24 -12.25 15.57
C LYS A 21 18.09 -13.71 16.00
N HIS A 22 18.99 -14.58 15.54
CA HIS A 22 18.98 -16.04 15.75
C HIS A 22 17.76 -16.75 15.15
N ILE A 23 17.72 -16.87 13.82
CA ILE A 23 16.84 -17.85 13.17
C ILE A 23 17.58 -19.20 13.21
N PHE A 24 17.10 -20.14 14.02
CA PHE A 24 17.69 -21.50 14.06
C PHE A 24 17.53 -22.16 12.67
N GLY A 25 18.61 -22.69 12.08
CA GLY A 25 18.61 -23.37 10.77
C GLY A 25 18.93 -22.51 9.53
N GLU A 26 19.49 -21.30 9.72
CA GLU A 26 19.68 -20.22 8.73
C GLU A 26 20.38 -20.54 7.40
N TRP A 27 21.09 -21.65 7.24
CA TRP A 27 21.71 -21.99 5.94
C TRP A 27 21.01 -23.16 5.27
N GLU A 28 20.59 -24.16 6.05
CA GLU A 28 19.91 -25.34 5.52
C GLU A 28 18.57 -24.98 4.89
N SER A 29 17.77 -24.10 5.53
CA SER A 29 16.48 -23.70 4.95
C SER A 29 16.61 -22.93 3.63
N TYR A 30 17.64 -22.11 3.46
CA TYR A 30 17.86 -21.38 2.20
C TYR A 30 18.46 -22.27 1.10
N VAL A 31 19.23 -23.29 1.46
CA VAL A 31 19.77 -24.27 0.50
C VAL A 31 18.67 -25.24 0.03
N VAL A 32 17.76 -25.64 0.92
CA VAL A 32 16.59 -26.45 0.56
C VAL A 32 15.67 -25.68 -0.40
N ASP A 33 15.56 -24.36 -0.25
CA ASP A 33 14.81 -23.49 -1.16
C ASP A 33 15.72 -22.63 -2.06
N ILE A 34 16.61 -23.31 -2.79
CA ILE A 34 17.62 -22.66 -3.63
C ILE A 34 16.99 -21.81 -4.76
N PHE A 35 15.83 -22.23 -5.28
CA PHE A 35 15.17 -21.55 -6.39
C PHE A 35 14.62 -20.19 -5.95
N THR A 36 13.87 -20.11 -4.85
CA THR A 36 13.36 -18.82 -4.36
C THR A 36 14.50 -17.92 -3.92
N THR A 37 15.52 -18.48 -3.27
CA THR A 37 16.72 -17.75 -2.85
C THR A 37 17.41 -17.10 -4.05
N LEU A 38 17.60 -17.83 -5.14
CA LEU A 38 18.21 -17.32 -6.38
C LEU A 38 17.35 -16.25 -7.06
N VAL A 39 16.02 -16.39 -7.00
CA VAL A 39 15.08 -15.39 -7.53
C VAL A 39 15.05 -14.12 -6.66
N ASP A 40 15.27 -14.21 -5.36
CA ASP A 40 15.19 -13.08 -4.43
C ASP A 40 16.48 -12.25 -4.32
N ILE A 41 17.66 -12.86 -4.53
CA ILE A 41 18.95 -12.14 -4.47
C ILE A 41 19.03 -11.00 -5.50
N LYS A 42 19.86 -9.98 -5.25
CA LYS A 42 20.03 -8.87 -6.21
C LYS A 42 20.63 -9.39 -7.52
N TRP A 43 20.23 -8.80 -8.66
CA TRP A 43 20.75 -9.12 -10.00
C TRP A 43 22.28 -9.25 -10.06
N ARG A 44 23.02 -8.36 -9.37
CA ARG A 44 24.49 -8.41 -9.30
C ARG A 44 25.02 -9.75 -8.78
N HIS A 45 24.41 -10.27 -7.70
CA HIS A 45 24.83 -11.55 -7.11
C HIS A 45 24.39 -12.72 -8.00
N MET A 46 23.21 -12.64 -8.60
CA MET A 46 22.73 -13.66 -9.53
C MET A 46 23.66 -13.82 -10.72
N PHE A 47 24.09 -12.71 -11.35
CA PHE A 47 25.06 -12.75 -12.45
C PHE A 47 26.40 -13.33 -12.01
N VAL A 48 26.91 -12.96 -10.83
CA VAL A 48 28.15 -13.53 -10.30
C VAL A 48 28.03 -15.04 -10.09
N ILE A 49 26.93 -15.52 -9.52
CA ILE A 49 26.69 -16.96 -9.30
C ILE A 49 26.64 -17.72 -10.63
N PHE A 50 25.93 -17.19 -11.64
CA PHE A 50 25.83 -17.82 -12.96
C PHE A 50 27.16 -17.81 -13.72
N SER A 51 27.91 -16.70 -13.69
CA SER A 51 29.25 -16.66 -14.27
C SER A 51 30.18 -17.65 -13.56
N LEU A 52 30.11 -17.74 -12.23
CA LEU A 52 30.91 -18.69 -11.47
C LEU A 52 30.55 -20.14 -11.80
N SER A 53 29.27 -20.50 -11.99
CA SER A 53 28.88 -21.86 -12.37
C SER A 53 29.41 -22.25 -13.76
N TYR A 54 29.43 -21.34 -14.73
CA TYR A 54 30.06 -21.60 -16.03
C TYR A 54 31.57 -21.77 -15.91
N VAL A 55 32.26 -20.85 -15.22
CA VAL A 55 33.72 -20.94 -15.06
C VAL A 55 34.12 -22.22 -14.32
N LEU A 56 33.40 -22.59 -13.26
CA LEU A 56 33.69 -23.82 -12.52
C LEU A 56 33.44 -25.09 -13.34
N SER A 57 32.40 -25.12 -14.18
CA SER A 57 32.14 -26.26 -15.06
C SER A 57 33.20 -26.37 -16.16
N TRP A 58 33.61 -25.27 -16.80
CA TRP A 58 34.72 -25.26 -17.76
C TRP A 58 36.04 -25.69 -17.13
N LEU A 59 36.33 -25.25 -15.90
CA LEU A 59 37.53 -25.67 -15.17
C LEU A 59 37.48 -27.16 -14.81
N PHE A 60 36.33 -27.67 -14.37
CA PHE A 60 36.15 -29.08 -14.05
C PHE A 60 36.36 -29.98 -15.27
N PHE A 61 35.66 -29.71 -16.37
CA PHE A 61 35.81 -30.50 -17.59
C PHE A 61 37.17 -30.28 -18.26
N GLY A 62 37.71 -29.06 -18.24
CA GLY A 62 39.08 -28.78 -18.69
C GLY A 62 40.13 -29.58 -17.91
N LEU A 63 39.97 -29.71 -16.59
CA LEU A 63 40.82 -30.56 -15.75
C LEU A 63 40.65 -32.04 -16.12
N VAL A 64 39.42 -32.51 -16.33
CA VAL A 64 39.16 -33.91 -16.75
C VAL A 64 39.81 -34.22 -18.10
N PHE A 65 39.67 -33.36 -19.12
CA PHE A 65 40.33 -33.57 -20.41
C PHE A 65 41.85 -33.48 -20.32
N TRP A 66 42.37 -32.60 -19.47
CA TRP A 66 43.81 -32.53 -19.22
C TRP A 66 44.33 -33.81 -18.55
N LEU A 67 43.59 -34.38 -17.60
CA LEU A 67 43.93 -35.67 -16.97
C LEU A 67 43.85 -36.83 -17.96
N ILE A 68 42.85 -36.85 -18.85
CA ILE A 68 42.75 -37.85 -19.93
C ILE A 68 43.96 -37.77 -20.84
N ALA A 69 44.32 -36.56 -21.29
CA ALA A 69 45.47 -36.32 -22.14
C ALA A 69 46.80 -36.72 -21.44
N LEU A 70 46.94 -36.43 -20.14
CA LEU A 70 48.08 -36.87 -19.34
C LEU A 70 48.19 -38.40 -19.22
N GLN A 71 47.06 -39.06 -18.93
CA GLN A 71 47.02 -40.51 -18.74
C GLN A 71 47.27 -41.28 -20.03
N HIS A 72 46.80 -40.73 -21.17
CA HIS A 72 47.02 -41.32 -22.49
C HIS A 72 48.45 -41.05 -23.00
N GLY A 73 49.11 -39.98 -22.52
CA GLY A 73 50.45 -39.58 -22.94
C GLY A 73 50.48 -38.47 -24.00
N ASP A 74 49.33 -37.91 -24.38
CA ASP A 74 49.17 -36.88 -25.43
C ASP A 74 50.03 -35.62 -25.20
N LEU A 75 50.43 -35.34 -23.95
CA LEU A 75 51.26 -34.19 -23.58
C LEU A 75 52.76 -34.41 -23.82
N PHE A 76 53.21 -35.66 -23.91
CA PHE A 76 54.63 -36.03 -23.93
C PHE A 76 55.03 -36.84 -25.16
N SER A 77 54.05 -37.28 -25.97
CA SER A 77 54.29 -38.22 -27.07
C SER A 77 54.83 -37.57 -28.35
N ASP A 78 55.83 -38.24 -28.93
CA ASP A 78 56.35 -38.07 -30.28
C ASP A 78 55.28 -38.30 -31.36
N GLU A 79 55.55 -37.81 -32.58
CA GLU A 79 54.64 -37.58 -33.72
C GLU A 79 53.81 -38.78 -34.26
N GLU A 80 53.84 -39.97 -33.65
CA GLU A 80 53.23 -41.20 -34.19
C GLU A 80 51.96 -41.70 -33.48
N VAL A 81 51.55 -41.12 -32.33
CA VAL A 81 50.34 -41.55 -31.61
C VAL A 81 49.16 -40.61 -31.88
N THR A 82 48.02 -41.17 -32.28
CA THR A 82 46.76 -40.43 -32.42
C THR A 82 46.26 -39.97 -31.04
N PRO A 83 46.18 -38.64 -30.78
CA PRO A 83 45.81 -38.14 -29.45
C PRO A 83 44.32 -38.32 -29.19
N CYS A 84 43.89 -38.38 -27.93
CA CYS A 84 42.46 -38.42 -27.57
C CYS A 84 41.73 -37.13 -27.99
N VAL A 85 42.39 -35.98 -27.83
CA VAL A 85 41.90 -34.67 -28.27
C VAL A 85 43.04 -33.95 -28.98
N ALA A 86 42.84 -33.63 -30.25
CA ALA A 86 43.84 -32.97 -31.07
C ALA A 86 44.19 -31.57 -30.52
N ASN A 87 45.46 -31.20 -30.61
CA ASN A 87 45.99 -29.87 -30.28
C ASN A 87 45.80 -29.42 -28.81
N VAL A 88 45.78 -30.38 -27.87
CA VAL A 88 45.77 -30.13 -26.42
C VAL A 88 47.15 -30.39 -25.82
N HIS A 89 48.00 -29.36 -25.77
CA HIS A 89 49.39 -29.47 -25.28
C HIS A 89 49.59 -28.94 -23.84
N SER A 90 48.58 -28.31 -23.25
CA SER A 90 48.65 -27.71 -21.92
C SER A 90 47.29 -27.68 -21.25
N PHE A 91 47.26 -27.42 -19.94
CA PHE A 91 46.01 -27.22 -19.21
C PHE A 91 45.16 -26.10 -19.83
N THR A 92 45.78 -25.01 -20.29
CA THR A 92 45.08 -23.94 -21.00
C THR A 92 44.44 -24.44 -22.30
N GLY A 93 45.11 -25.32 -23.04
CA GLY A 93 44.53 -25.95 -24.23
C GLY A 93 43.32 -26.81 -23.90
N ALA A 94 43.38 -27.60 -22.82
CA ALA A 94 42.27 -28.44 -22.37
C ALA A 94 41.09 -27.61 -21.82
N PHE A 95 41.37 -26.52 -21.11
CA PHE A 95 40.37 -25.56 -20.67
C PHE A 95 39.66 -24.87 -21.85
N LEU A 96 40.42 -24.43 -22.86
CA LEU A 96 39.83 -23.85 -24.07
C LEU A 96 38.97 -24.86 -24.82
N PHE A 97 39.41 -26.11 -24.95
CA PHE A 97 38.58 -27.18 -25.52
C PHE A 97 37.28 -27.37 -24.73
N SER A 98 37.36 -27.48 -23.40
CA SER A 98 36.16 -27.59 -22.56
C SER A 98 35.20 -26.41 -22.73
N LEU A 99 35.71 -25.18 -22.78
CA LEU A 99 34.90 -24.00 -23.04
C LEU A 99 34.25 -24.07 -24.42
N GLU A 100 35.02 -24.37 -25.47
CA GLU A 100 34.55 -24.49 -26.86
C GLU A 100 33.45 -25.55 -27.01
N THR A 101 33.60 -26.70 -26.34
CA THR A 101 32.61 -27.79 -26.33
C THR A 101 31.35 -27.41 -25.57
N GLN A 102 31.47 -26.88 -24.35
CA GLN A 102 30.31 -26.57 -23.51
C GLN A 102 29.47 -25.41 -24.08
N THR A 103 30.14 -24.36 -24.57
CA THR A 103 29.45 -23.19 -25.16
C THR A 103 29.00 -23.42 -26.59
N THR A 104 29.32 -24.59 -27.18
CA THR A 104 28.99 -24.96 -28.56
C THR A 104 29.59 -24.02 -29.62
N ILE A 105 30.66 -23.30 -29.27
CA ILE A 105 31.41 -22.47 -30.24
C ILE A 105 32.15 -23.36 -31.24
N GLY A 106 32.82 -24.40 -30.75
CA GLY A 106 33.46 -25.43 -31.56
C GLY A 106 34.31 -24.90 -32.73
N TYR A 107 35.38 -24.14 -32.45
CA TYR A 107 36.25 -23.59 -33.50
C TYR A 107 36.85 -24.64 -34.44
N GLY A 108 36.92 -25.90 -33.99
CA GLY A 108 37.39 -27.04 -34.79
C GLY A 108 38.91 -27.24 -34.80
N TYR A 109 39.67 -26.30 -34.22
CA TYR A 109 41.11 -26.47 -34.03
C TYR A 109 41.43 -27.56 -33.00
N ARG A 110 40.62 -27.68 -31.95
CA ARG A 110 40.69 -28.75 -30.95
C ARG A 110 39.49 -29.67 -31.16
N CYS A 111 39.73 -30.93 -31.44
CA CYS A 111 38.68 -31.89 -31.76
C CYS A 111 38.95 -33.24 -31.09
N VAL A 112 37.89 -33.89 -30.63
CA VAL A 112 37.97 -35.25 -30.08
C VAL A 112 38.20 -36.25 -31.21
N THR A 113 39.03 -37.26 -30.98
CA THR A 113 39.28 -38.35 -31.93
C THR A 113 38.53 -39.62 -31.52
N GLU A 114 38.54 -40.63 -32.37
CA GLU A 114 37.85 -41.91 -32.13
C GLU A 114 38.63 -42.88 -31.21
N GLU A 115 39.87 -42.55 -30.85
CA GLU A 115 40.76 -43.42 -30.08
C GLU A 115 40.27 -43.67 -28.64
N CYS A 116 39.86 -42.59 -27.98
CA CYS A 116 39.59 -42.61 -26.55
C CYS A 116 38.09 -42.58 -26.26
N SER A 117 37.50 -43.75 -26.04
CA SER A 117 36.08 -43.88 -25.65
C SER A 117 35.71 -43.08 -24.41
N LEU A 118 36.64 -42.92 -23.46
CA LEU A 118 36.47 -42.08 -22.28
C LEU A 118 36.32 -40.58 -22.63
N ALA A 119 37.07 -40.08 -23.61
CA ALA A 119 36.97 -38.68 -24.05
C ALA A 119 35.61 -38.43 -24.73
N ILE A 120 35.15 -39.37 -25.56
CA ILE A 120 33.82 -39.32 -26.20
C ILE A 120 32.72 -39.30 -25.12
N LEU A 121 32.79 -40.19 -24.13
CA LEU A 121 31.83 -40.23 -23.03
C LEU A 121 31.79 -38.90 -22.25
N MET A 122 32.96 -38.30 -21.98
CA MET A 122 33.04 -37.01 -21.29
C MET A 122 32.45 -35.87 -22.11
N VAL A 123 32.65 -35.84 -23.43
CA VAL A 123 32.00 -34.85 -24.32
C VAL A 123 30.48 -34.99 -24.29
N ILE A 124 29.95 -36.22 -24.30
CA ILE A 124 28.51 -36.47 -24.19
C ILE A 124 27.97 -35.98 -22.83
N LEU A 125 28.64 -36.34 -21.74
CA LEU A 125 28.25 -35.94 -20.39
C LEU A 125 28.31 -34.41 -20.22
N GLN A 126 29.36 -33.77 -20.74
CA GLN A 126 29.53 -32.33 -20.73
C GLN A 126 28.41 -31.63 -21.50
N SER A 127 28.03 -32.14 -22.67
CA SER A 127 26.96 -31.58 -23.49
C SER A 127 25.62 -31.65 -22.76
N VAL A 128 25.29 -32.79 -22.14
CA VAL A 128 24.05 -32.95 -21.36
C VAL A 128 24.02 -32.01 -20.15
N LEU A 129 25.12 -31.93 -19.39
CA LEU A 129 25.22 -31.04 -18.23
C LEU A 129 25.15 -29.57 -18.62
N SER A 130 25.70 -29.18 -19.78
CA SER A 130 25.56 -27.81 -20.29
C SER A 130 24.10 -27.42 -20.48
N CYS A 131 23.34 -28.27 -21.19
CA CYS A 131 21.92 -28.04 -21.43
C CYS A 131 21.12 -27.90 -20.12
N ILE A 132 21.48 -28.67 -19.08
CA ILE A 132 20.84 -28.57 -17.76
C ILE A 132 21.16 -27.23 -17.09
N ILE A 133 22.43 -26.82 -17.09
CA ILE A 133 22.87 -25.54 -16.52
C ILE A 133 22.18 -24.37 -17.23
N ASP A 134 22.18 -24.38 -18.57
CA ASP A 134 21.54 -23.34 -19.38
C ASP A 134 20.04 -23.23 -19.11
N THR A 135 19.35 -24.37 -19.03
CA THR A 135 17.91 -24.42 -18.71
C THR A 135 17.64 -23.83 -17.34
N PHE A 136 18.45 -24.14 -16.33
CA PHE A 136 18.29 -23.60 -14.98
C PHE A 136 18.51 -22.08 -14.93
N ILE A 137 19.57 -21.60 -15.60
CA ILE A 137 19.90 -20.17 -15.67
C ILE A 137 18.79 -19.39 -16.36
N ILE A 138 18.32 -19.85 -17.52
CA ILE A 138 17.23 -19.22 -18.27
C ILE A 138 15.94 -19.25 -17.45
N GLY A 139 15.60 -20.39 -16.84
CA GLY A 139 14.42 -20.53 -15.99
C GLY A 139 14.43 -19.58 -14.79
N ALA A 140 15.54 -19.51 -14.07
CA ALA A 140 15.70 -18.59 -12.95
C ALA A 140 15.69 -17.12 -13.38
N ALA A 141 16.32 -16.77 -14.50
CA ALA A 141 16.30 -15.41 -15.04
C ALA A 141 14.88 -14.99 -15.47
N LEU A 142 14.12 -15.88 -16.13
CA LEU A 142 12.72 -15.65 -16.50
C LEU A 142 11.83 -15.50 -15.28
N ALA A 143 11.97 -16.38 -14.28
CA ALA A 143 11.21 -16.29 -13.02
C ALA A 143 11.52 -14.97 -12.28
N LYS A 144 12.80 -14.56 -12.25
CA LYS A 144 13.20 -13.28 -11.66
C LYS A 144 12.66 -12.08 -12.42
N MET A 145 12.64 -12.11 -13.75
CA MET A 145 12.03 -11.05 -14.56
C MET A 145 10.52 -10.99 -14.37
N ALA A 146 9.86 -12.14 -14.21
CA ALA A 146 8.44 -12.23 -13.90
C ALA A 146 8.11 -11.75 -12.47
N THR A 147 9.07 -11.84 -11.55
CA THR A 147 8.92 -11.36 -10.16
C THR A 147 8.92 -9.83 -10.13
N ALA A 148 7.72 -9.26 -10.20
CA ALA A 148 7.46 -7.84 -10.42
C ALA A 148 7.68 -6.95 -9.18
N ARG A 149 8.78 -7.14 -8.42
CA ARG A 149 9.11 -6.33 -7.23
C ARG A 149 9.22 -4.83 -7.52
N LYS A 150 9.58 -4.45 -8.76
CA LYS A 150 9.60 -3.05 -9.18
C LYS A 150 8.22 -2.47 -9.51
N ARG A 151 7.19 -3.31 -9.78
CA ARG A 151 5.83 -2.83 -10.10
C ARG A 151 5.13 -2.24 -8.89
N ALA A 152 5.39 -2.76 -7.69
CA ALA A 152 4.91 -2.17 -6.44
C ALA A 152 5.41 -0.73 -6.19
N GLN A 153 6.45 -0.27 -6.90
CA GLN A 153 7.00 1.08 -6.74
C GLN A 153 6.26 2.16 -7.57
N THR A 154 5.34 1.79 -8.47
CA THR A 154 4.56 2.77 -9.26
C THR A 154 3.38 3.33 -8.50
N ILE A 155 2.80 2.53 -7.59
CA ILE A 155 1.74 2.97 -6.69
C ILE A 155 2.36 3.70 -5.52
N ARG A 156 1.89 4.92 -5.26
CA ARG A 156 2.35 5.70 -4.11
C ARG A 156 1.20 6.05 -3.19
N PHE A 157 1.54 6.13 -1.92
CA PHE A 157 0.70 6.70 -0.88
C PHE A 157 1.05 8.17 -0.69
N SER A 158 0.09 8.98 -0.24
CA SER A 158 0.42 10.34 0.20
C SER A 158 1.46 10.32 1.32
N TYR A 159 2.32 11.33 1.36
CA TYR A 159 3.30 11.41 2.44
C TYR A 159 2.63 11.66 3.80
N TYR A 160 1.65 12.57 3.82
CA TYR A 160 0.83 12.88 4.99
C TYR A 160 -0.52 12.18 4.92
N ALA A 161 -1.07 11.82 6.07
CA ALA A 161 -2.49 11.57 6.23
C ALA A 161 -3.14 12.82 6.84
N VAL A 162 -4.43 13.02 6.62
CA VAL A 162 -5.16 14.18 7.12
C VAL A 162 -6.35 13.73 7.94
N VAL A 163 -6.65 14.48 9.00
CA VAL A 163 -7.88 14.34 9.78
C VAL A 163 -8.71 15.60 9.57
N GLY A 164 -9.95 15.43 9.13
CA GLY A 164 -10.85 16.54 8.87
C GLY A 164 -12.30 16.12 9.02
N LEU A 165 -13.20 17.11 9.00
CA LEU A 165 -14.64 16.86 8.98
C LEU A 165 -15.10 16.58 7.55
N ARG A 166 -15.92 15.54 7.40
CA ARG A 166 -16.64 15.21 6.17
C ARG A 166 -18.04 14.76 6.56
N ASP A 167 -19.06 15.41 6.01
CA ASP A 167 -20.46 15.14 6.33
C ASP A 167 -20.73 15.16 7.85
N ASP A 168 -20.18 16.19 8.52
CA ASP A 168 -20.21 16.42 9.98
C ASP A 168 -19.55 15.34 10.85
N LYS A 169 -18.83 14.39 10.25
CA LYS A 169 -18.09 13.35 10.98
C LYS A 169 -16.58 13.49 10.82
N PHE A 170 -15.83 13.11 11.85
CA PHE A 170 -14.38 13.08 11.78
C PHE A 170 -13.91 11.90 10.93
N CYS A 171 -13.05 12.19 9.96
CA CYS A 171 -12.52 11.19 9.04
C CYS A 171 -11.00 11.30 8.97
N LEU A 172 -10.34 10.14 9.10
CA LEU A 172 -8.92 9.98 8.75
C LEU A 172 -8.83 9.64 7.26
N MET A 173 -7.99 10.35 6.54
CA MET A 173 -7.89 10.25 5.10
C MET A 173 -6.44 10.19 4.62
N TRP A 174 -6.17 9.38 3.61
CA TRP A 174 -4.90 9.36 2.88
C TRP A 174 -5.15 9.07 1.41
N ARG A 175 -4.20 9.40 0.55
CA ARG A 175 -4.31 9.15 -0.90
C ARG A 175 -3.49 7.95 -1.34
N ILE A 176 -4.02 7.27 -2.34
CA ILE A 176 -3.33 6.24 -3.09
C ILE A 176 -3.46 6.65 -4.56
N GLY A 177 -2.38 6.55 -5.32
CA GLY A 177 -2.35 6.89 -6.74
C GLY A 177 -1.42 5.96 -7.51
N ASP A 178 -1.83 5.59 -8.72
CA ASP A 178 -0.94 4.99 -9.70
C ASP A 178 -0.43 6.07 -10.65
N PHE A 179 0.89 6.17 -10.78
CA PHE A 179 1.54 7.17 -11.62
C PHE A 179 1.89 6.63 -13.02
N ARG A 180 1.42 5.41 -13.35
CA ARG A 180 1.57 4.84 -14.68
C ARG A 180 0.40 5.26 -15.59
N PRO A 181 0.67 5.78 -16.79
CA PRO A 181 -0.40 6.15 -17.72
C PRO A 181 -1.16 4.92 -18.23
N ASN A 182 -2.47 5.06 -18.46
CA ASN A 182 -3.36 4.05 -19.05
C ASN A 182 -3.35 2.70 -18.33
N HIS A 183 -3.18 2.71 -17.01
CA HIS A 183 -3.25 1.52 -16.17
C HIS A 183 -4.42 1.68 -15.20
N MET A 184 -5.24 0.64 -15.12
CA MET A 184 -6.36 0.57 -14.19
C MET A 184 -6.09 -0.60 -13.27
N VAL A 185 -6.12 -0.35 -11.97
CA VAL A 185 -5.81 -1.38 -11.00
C VAL A 185 -6.95 -1.51 -10.01
N GLU A 186 -7.57 -2.68 -9.97
CA GLU A 186 -8.52 -3.02 -8.92
C GLU A 186 -7.78 -3.68 -7.75
N GLY A 187 -8.12 -3.28 -6.53
CA GLY A 187 -7.50 -3.84 -5.34
C GLY A 187 -8.25 -3.54 -4.06
N SER A 188 -7.78 -4.18 -2.98
CA SER A 188 -8.29 -4.01 -1.64
C SER A 188 -7.30 -3.22 -0.77
N VAL A 189 -7.81 -2.21 -0.08
CA VAL A 189 -7.09 -1.41 0.90
C VAL A 189 -7.38 -1.96 2.30
N ARG A 190 -6.35 -2.05 3.12
CA ARG A 190 -6.45 -2.38 4.55
C ARG A 190 -5.64 -1.37 5.36
N ALA A 191 -6.15 -1.03 6.54
CA ALA A 191 -5.45 -0.16 7.48
C ALA A 191 -5.51 -0.74 8.89
N GLN A 192 -4.39 -0.67 9.60
CA GLN A 192 -4.26 -1.19 10.96
C GLN A 192 -3.55 -0.16 11.84
N LEU A 193 -4.10 0.08 13.02
CA LEU A 193 -3.46 0.86 14.07
C LEU A 193 -2.53 -0.06 14.88
N LEU A 194 -1.25 0.30 14.89
CA LEU A 194 -0.21 -0.34 15.67
C LEU A 194 0.08 0.51 16.92
N ARG A 195 -0.12 -0.06 18.10
CA ARG A 195 0.28 0.55 19.38
C ARG A 195 1.30 -0.33 20.10
N TYR A 196 2.28 0.33 20.70
CA TYR A 196 3.24 -0.30 21.59
C TYR A 196 2.68 -0.22 23.01
N LYS A 197 2.49 -1.37 23.65
CA LYS A 197 2.07 -1.47 25.04
C LYS A 197 3.17 -2.12 25.84
N GLU A 198 3.67 -1.40 26.84
CA GLU A 198 4.55 -1.97 27.85
C GLU A 198 3.69 -2.66 28.91
N ASP A 199 3.92 -3.95 29.11
CA ASP A 199 3.27 -4.73 30.16
C ASP A 199 3.85 -4.35 31.54
N LYS A 200 3.15 -4.69 32.62
CA LYS A 200 3.61 -4.40 34.01
C LYS A 200 4.98 -5.00 34.33
N GLU A 201 5.37 -6.03 33.59
CA GLU A 201 6.64 -6.75 33.69
C GLU A 201 7.75 -6.13 32.80
N GLY A 202 7.51 -4.97 32.17
CA GLY A 202 8.48 -4.31 31.29
C GLY A 202 8.64 -4.96 29.91
N ARG A 203 7.73 -5.89 29.55
CA ARG A 203 7.71 -6.52 28.22
C ARG A 203 7.02 -5.60 27.22
N MET A 204 7.63 -5.40 26.06
CA MET A 204 7.04 -4.62 24.97
C MET A 204 6.19 -5.54 24.08
N THR A 205 4.88 -5.32 24.08
CA THR A 205 3.94 -6.02 23.22
C THR A 205 3.39 -5.07 22.15
N MET A 206 3.18 -5.57 20.94
CA MET A 206 2.59 -4.83 19.84
C MET A 206 1.12 -5.23 19.69
N GLU A 207 0.23 -4.26 19.83
CA GLU A 207 -1.22 -4.45 19.63
C GLU A 207 -1.61 -3.91 18.25
N TYR A 208 -2.26 -4.76 17.46
CA TYR A 208 -2.80 -4.43 16.14
C TYR A 208 -4.32 -4.32 16.25
N ARG A 209 -4.89 -3.20 15.79
CA ARG A 209 -6.34 -3.02 15.68
C ARG A 209 -6.70 -2.56 14.28
N ASP A 210 -7.65 -3.24 13.65
CA ASP A 210 -8.09 -2.89 12.30
C ASP A 210 -8.87 -1.57 12.29
N LEU A 211 -8.67 -0.77 11.24
CA LEU A 211 -9.42 0.45 10.99
C LEU A 211 -10.44 0.19 9.87
N LYS A 212 -11.73 0.33 10.19
CA LYS A 212 -12.83 0.10 9.24
C LYS A 212 -12.88 1.21 8.18
N LEU A 213 -12.63 0.86 6.93
CA LEU A 213 -12.67 1.82 5.82
C LEU A 213 -14.10 1.98 5.31
N LEU A 214 -14.41 3.15 4.76
CA LEU A 214 -15.69 3.38 4.07
C LEU A 214 -15.79 2.51 2.81
N ASN A 215 -14.71 2.49 2.03
CA ASN A 215 -14.55 1.65 0.84
C ASN A 215 -13.22 0.88 0.98
N ASP A 216 -13.31 -0.44 1.08
CA ASP A 216 -12.17 -1.35 1.14
C ASP A 216 -11.73 -1.81 -0.26
N GLN A 217 -12.67 -1.97 -1.19
CA GLN A 217 -12.41 -2.26 -2.60
C GLN A 217 -12.40 -0.96 -3.41
N ILE A 218 -11.30 -0.71 -4.12
CA ILE A 218 -11.14 0.49 -4.95
C ILE A 218 -10.61 0.12 -6.33
N ILE A 219 -11.09 0.86 -7.32
CA ILE A 219 -10.56 0.86 -8.69
C ILE A 219 -9.70 2.12 -8.84
N LEU A 220 -8.40 1.91 -9.01
CA LEU A 220 -7.39 2.95 -9.09
C LEU A 220 -7.09 3.28 -10.56
N VAL A 221 -7.81 4.28 -11.08
CA VAL A 221 -7.53 4.94 -12.40
C VAL A 221 -6.99 6.35 -12.19
N THR A 222 -7.53 7.04 -11.19
CA THR A 222 -7.08 8.36 -10.73
C THR A 222 -6.76 8.26 -9.25
N PRO A 223 -5.98 9.19 -8.68
CA PRO A 223 -5.72 9.18 -7.24
C PRO A 223 -7.01 9.13 -6.41
N VAL A 224 -7.14 8.09 -5.59
CA VAL A 224 -8.29 7.89 -4.70
C VAL A 224 -7.91 8.30 -3.29
N THR A 225 -8.80 9.02 -2.62
CA THR A 225 -8.68 9.31 -1.19
C THR A 225 -9.40 8.22 -0.42
N VAL A 226 -8.65 7.41 0.32
CA VAL A 226 -9.18 6.39 1.23
C VAL A 226 -9.64 7.08 2.51
N VAL A 227 -10.79 6.69 3.01
CA VAL A 227 -11.45 7.33 4.14
C VAL A 227 -11.77 6.30 5.21
N HIS A 228 -11.33 6.57 6.43
CA HIS A 228 -11.75 5.90 7.64
C HIS A 228 -12.60 6.88 8.46
N GLU A 229 -13.89 6.57 8.63
CA GLU A 229 -14.78 7.32 9.52
C GLU A 229 -14.42 6.97 10.98
N ILE A 230 -14.20 8.00 11.80
CA ILE A 230 -13.89 7.85 13.23
C ILE A 230 -15.21 7.79 13.99
N ASP A 231 -15.82 6.60 13.99
CA ASP A 231 -17.03 6.26 14.74
C ASP A 231 -16.71 5.76 16.16
N SER A 232 -17.73 5.38 16.92
CA SER A 232 -17.59 4.86 18.29
C SER A 232 -16.79 3.56 18.39
N ASP A 233 -16.73 2.79 17.30
CA ASP A 233 -16.01 1.51 17.22
C ASP A 233 -14.53 1.72 16.84
N SER A 234 -14.20 2.89 16.27
CA SER A 234 -12.84 3.25 15.90
C SER A 234 -11.91 3.35 17.12
N PRO A 235 -10.69 2.77 17.07
CA PRO A 235 -9.69 2.94 18.12
C PRO A 235 -9.13 4.38 18.19
N LEU A 236 -9.55 5.27 17.28
CA LEU A 236 -9.21 6.69 17.25
C LEU A 236 -10.34 7.59 17.79
N TYR A 237 -11.47 7.02 18.24
CA TYR A 237 -12.65 7.78 18.68
C TYR A 237 -12.37 8.80 19.79
N GLY A 238 -11.50 8.43 20.75
CA GLY A 238 -11.09 9.29 21.85
C GLY A 238 -9.92 10.24 21.53
N LEU A 239 -9.38 10.23 20.30
CA LEU A 239 -8.20 11.00 19.93
C LEU A 239 -8.56 12.47 19.64
N ASP A 240 -7.93 13.40 20.36
CA ASP A 240 -8.03 14.84 20.10
C ASP A 240 -6.74 15.40 19.47
N ARG A 241 -6.75 16.67 19.05
CA ARG A 241 -5.60 17.32 18.39
C ARG A 241 -4.35 17.32 19.28
N LYS A 242 -4.50 17.51 20.59
CA LYS A 242 -3.39 17.58 21.55
C LYS A 242 -2.81 16.20 21.84
N ALA A 243 -3.65 15.18 21.96
CA ALA A 243 -3.29 13.78 22.12
C ALA A 243 -2.59 13.29 20.88
N LEU A 244 -3.06 13.59 19.66
CA LEU A 244 -2.36 13.22 18.43
C LEU A 244 -0.88 13.64 18.43
N ALA A 245 -0.56 14.85 18.92
CA ALA A 245 0.82 15.35 18.98
C ALA A 245 1.69 14.67 20.07
N LYS A 246 1.07 14.01 21.06
CA LYS A 246 1.74 13.38 22.20
C LYS A 246 1.72 11.85 22.15
N ASP A 247 0.72 11.28 21.49
CA ASP A 247 0.46 9.85 21.42
C ASP A 247 1.50 9.16 20.54
N ASN A 248 1.67 7.86 20.79
CA ASN A 248 2.71 7.02 20.17
C ASN A 248 2.06 5.80 19.55
N PHE A 249 1.60 5.96 18.31
CA PHE A 249 1.05 4.88 17.49
C PHE A 249 1.57 5.00 16.05
N GLU A 250 1.39 3.96 15.27
CA GLU A 250 1.71 3.96 13.84
C GLU A 250 0.51 3.38 13.09
N ILE A 251 0.07 4.04 12.02
CA ILE A 251 -1.00 3.52 11.16
C ILE A 251 -0.34 2.84 9.97
N LEU A 252 -0.49 1.52 9.88
CA LEU A 252 -0.02 0.72 8.76
C LEU A 252 -1.11 0.68 7.69
N VAL A 253 -0.77 1.09 6.47
CA VAL A 253 -1.69 1.03 5.32
C VAL A 253 -1.13 0.07 4.28
N THR A 254 -2.01 -0.76 3.73
CA THR A 254 -1.67 -1.79 2.76
C THR A 254 -2.66 -1.74 1.62
N PHE A 255 -2.16 -1.77 0.39
CA PHE A 255 -2.96 -1.93 -0.81
C PHE A 255 -2.53 -3.22 -1.50
N VAL A 256 -3.47 -4.15 -1.65
CA VAL A 256 -3.27 -5.43 -2.35
C VAL A 256 -4.03 -5.37 -3.66
N TYR A 257 -3.35 -5.62 -4.77
CA TYR A 257 -3.94 -5.55 -6.10
C TYR A 257 -3.38 -6.62 -7.01
N THR A 258 -4.12 -6.98 -8.06
CA THR A 258 -3.65 -7.95 -9.05
C THR A 258 -3.13 -7.21 -10.27
N GLY A 259 -1.95 -7.58 -10.76
CA GLY A 259 -1.35 -6.92 -11.92
C GLY A 259 -1.82 -7.53 -13.25
N ASP A 260 -2.55 -6.76 -14.06
CA ASP A 260 -3.18 -7.21 -15.33
C ASP A 260 -2.30 -8.09 -16.22
N SER A 261 -1.06 -7.66 -16.48
CA SER A 261 -0.15 -8.34 -17.41
C SER A 261 0.42 -9.67 -16.89
N THR A 262 0.36 -9.91 -15.57
CA THR A 262 0.99 -11.09 -14.94
C THR A 262 0.01 -11.99 -14.22
N GLY A 263 -1.19 -11.49 -13.89
CA GLY A 263 -2.15 -12.18 -13.01
C GLY A 263 -1.65 -12.38 -11.57
N THR A 264 -0.48 -11.87 -11.22
CA THR A 264 0.09 -12.01 -9.87
C THR A 264 -0.39 -10.90 -8.94
N SER A 265 -0.62 -11.27 -7.68
CA SER A 265 -0.99 -10.31 -6.64
C SER A 265 0.24 -9.55 -6.14
N HIS A 266 0.11 -8.23 -6.08
CA HIS A 266 1.09 -7.30 -5.55
C HIS A 266 0.60 -6.64 -4.28
N GLN A 267 1.53 -6.32 -3.39
CA GLN A 267 1.24 -5.63 -2.14
C GLN A 267 2.13 -4.39 -2.03
N SER A 268 1.50 -3.23 -1.88
CA SER A 268 2.16 -1.96 -1.57
C SER A 268 1.80 -1.55 -0.15
N ARG A 269 2.79 -1.10 0.62
CA ARG A 269 2.61 -0.77 2.04
C ARG A 269 3.24 0.59 2.34
N SER A 270 2.65 1.30 3.30
CA SER A 270 3.22 2.53 3.86
C SER A 270 2.76 2.66 5.31
N SER A 271 3.31 3.62 6.04
CA SER A 271 2.88 3.92 7.40
C SER A 271 2.80 5.40 7.69
N TYR A 272 1.94 5.77 8.63
CA TYR A 272 1.81 7.13 9.14
C TYR A 272 2.06 7.16 10.65
N VAL A 273 3.08 7.92 11.05
CA VAL A 273 3.29 8.26 12.47
C VAL A 273 2.48 9.51 12.83
N PRO A 274 2.24 9.83 14.11
CA PRO A 274 1.32 10.89 14.50
C PRO A 274 1.77 12.28 14.01
N ARG A 275 3.08 12.48 13.81
CA ARG A 275 3.64 13.71 13.23
C ARG A 275 3.37 13.87 11.73
N GLU A 276 3.03 12.79 11.04
CA GLU A 276 2.69 12.76 9.62
C GLU A 276 1.16 12.82 9.40
N ILE A 277 0.39 12.99 10.48
CA ILE A 277 -1.06 13.15 10.43
C ILE A 277 -1.39 14.63 10.69
N LEU A 278 -1.93 15.30 9.67
CA LEU A 278 -2.28 16.71 9.72
C LEU A 278 -3.73 16.88 10.16
N TRP A 279 -3.94 17.55 11.30
CA TRP A 279 -5.28 17.81 11.84
C TRP A 279 -5.86 19.11 11.28
N GLY A 280 -7.10 19.06 10.78
CA GLY A 280 -7.75 20.21 10.15
C GLY A 280 -7.22 20.49 8.75
N HIS A 281 -6.88 19.44 8.00
CA HIS A 281 -6.44 19.56 6.62
C HIS A 281 -7.37 18.76 5.70
N ARG A 282 -7.49 19.23 4.47
CA ARG A 282 -8.14 18.52 3.38
C ARG A 282 -7.18 18.44 2.20
N PHE A 283 -7.20 17.34 1.47
CA PHE A 283 -6.41 17.26 0.24
C PHE A 283 -7.01 18.14 -0.87
N ASN A 284 -6.15 18.72 -1.72
CA ASN A 284 -6.56 19.53 -2.87
C ASN A 284 -7.12 18.67 -4.00
N ASP A 285 -8.11 19.17 -4.74
CA ASP A 285 -8.74 18.42 -5.84
C ASP A 285 -7.77 18.21 -7.01
N VAL A 286 -7.39 16.95 -7.26
CA VAL A 286 -6.42 16.60 -8.32
C VAL A 286 -7.06 16.39 -9.69
N LEU A 287 -8.38 16.20 -9.73
CA LEU A 287 -9.11 15.83 -10.94
C LEU A 287 -9.76 17.05 -11.58
N HIS A 288 -9.36 17.37 -12.80
CA HIS A 288 -9.96 18.43 -13.60
C HIS A 288 -10.67 17.85 -14.82
N VAL A 289 -11.95 18.16 -14.95
CA VAL A 289 -12.76 17.76 -16.10
C VAL A 289 -12.47 18.70 -17.27
N LYS A 290 -12.02 18.16 -18.41
CA LYS A 290 -11.95 18.87 -19.69
C LYS A 290 -13.01 18.31 -20.65
N LYS A 291 -13.30 19.04 -21.73
CA LYS A 291 -14.38 18.70 -22.68
C LYS A 291 -14.28 17.30 -23.31
N LYS A 292 -13.06 16.75 -23.46
CA LYS A 292 -12.81 15.46 -24.13
C LYS A 292 -12.15 14.40 -23.24
N TYR A 293 -11.59 14.79 -22.10
CA TYR A 293 -10.80 13.90 -21.25
C TYR A 293 -10.73 14.45 -19.82
N TYR A 294 -10.35 13.59 -18.88
CA TYR A 294 -10.04 13.97 -17.51
C TYR A 294 -8.54 14.23 -17.37
N LYS A 295 -8.17 15.35 -16.76
CA LYS A 295 -6.77 15.69 -16.47
C LYS A 295 -6.53 15.52 -14.98
N VAL A 296 -5.53 14.74 -14.62
CA VAL A 296 -5.05 14.62 -13.24
C VAL A 296 -3.80 15.48 -13.08
N ASP A 297 -3.79 16.37 -12.09
CA ASP A 297 -2.59 17.11 -11.71
C ASP A 297 -1.85 16.37 -10.58
N CYS A 298 -0.77 15.68 -10.95
CA CYS A 298 0.04 14.92 -10.00
C CYS A 298 0.82 15.80 -9.02
N LEU A 299 1.02 17.09 -9.31
CA LEU A 299 1.70 18.01 -8.39
C LEU A 299 0.85 18.27 -7.14
N GLN A 300 -0.48 18.29 -7.30
CA GLN A 300 -1.43 18.48 -6.21
C GLN A 300 -1.73 17.19 -5.42
N PHE A 301 -1.05 16.08 -5.74
CA PHE A 301 -1.27 14.80 -5.07
C PHE A 301 -1.01 14.88 -3.57
N GLU A 302 0.08 15.55 -3.19
CA GLU A 302 0.51 15.71 -1.78
C GLU A 302 -0.02 16.99 -1.14
N GLU A 303 -0.48 17.95 -1.93
CA GLU A 303 -0.92 19.24 -1.43
C GLU A 303 -2.18 19.14 -0.58
N THR A 304 -2.16 19.86 0.55
CA THR A 304 -3.28 19.96 1.47
C THR A 304 -3.56 21.42 1.78
N THR A 305 -4.84 21.71 2.03
CA THR A 305 -5.33 23.02 2.48
C THR A 305 -5.83 22.90 3.90
N GLU A 306 -5.55 23.91 4.71
CA GLU A 306 -6.09 24.02 6.05
C GLU A 306 -7.59 24.32 5.97
N VAL A 307 -8.38 23.52 6.68
CA VAL A 307 -9.83 23.65 6.77
C VAL A 307 -10.19 23.62 8.25
N TYR A 308 -11.20 24.40 8.63
CA TYR A 308 -11.70 24.40 10.00
C TYR A 308 -12.08 22.98 10.43
N ALA A 309 -11.46 22.51 11.52
CA ALA A 309 -11.82 21.28 12.20
C ALA A 309 -11.75 21.53 13.71
N PRO A 310 -12.79 21.11 14.48
CA PRO A 310 -12.77 21.19 15.93
C PRO A 310 -11.52 20.53 16.51
N HIS A 311 -10.99 21.09 17.59
CA HIS A 311 -9.80 20.53 18.27
C HIS A 311 -10.11 19.40 19.25
N CYS A 312 -11.41 19.12 19.47
CA CYS A 312 -11.89 18.05 20.32
C CYS A 312 -11.84 16.68 19.61
N SER A 313 -11.96 15.60 20.38
CA SER A 313 -12.08 14.26 19.81
C SER A 313 -13.44 14.01 19.16
N ALA A 314 -13.56 12.96 18.36
CA ALA A 314 -14.83 12.54 17.78
C ALA A 314 -15.87 12.21 18.87
N MET A 315 -15.45 11.57 19.95
CA MET A 315 -16.29 11.30 21.12
C MET A 315 -16.88 12.58 21.75
N GLN A 316 -16.04 13.60 21.92
CA GLN A 316 -16.48 14.87 22.51
C GLN A 316 -17.40 15.64 21.57
N LEU A 317 -17.14 15.59 20.25
CA LEU A 317 -17.98 16.22 19.24
C LEU A 317 -19.38 15.60 19.24
N GLU A 318 -19.45 14.27 19.20
CA GLU A 318 -20.72 13.54 19.19
C GLU A 318 -21.51 13.73 20.49
N GLN A 319 -20.82 13.77 21.64
CA GLN A 319 -21.48 14.07 22.92
C GLN A 319 -22.11 15.46 22.93
N LYS A 320 -21.38 16.49 22.47
CA LYS A 320 -21.91 17.86 22.38
C LYS A 320 -23.09 17.96 21.42
N GLU A 321 -23.04 17.25 20.30
CA GLU A 321 -24.14 17.20 19.34
C GLU A 321 -25.39 16.54 19.95
N ARG A 322 -25.22 15.44 20.70
CA ARG A 322 -26.31 14.80 21.43
C ARG A 322 -26.91 15.70 22.51
N GLU A 323 -26.09 16.45 23.24
CA GLU A 323 -26.53 17.43 24.24
C GLU A 323 -27.31 18.58 23.60
N TRP A 324 -26.80 19.13 22.49
CA TRP A 324 -27.47 20.15 21.70
C TRP A 324 -28.84 19.69 21.21
N ASN A 325 -28.91 18.52 20.58
CA ASN A 325 -30.14 17.95 20.06
C ASN A 325 -31.18 17.66 21.16
N ARG A 326 -30.75 17.34 22.39
CA ARG A 326 -31.66 17.21 23.54
C ARG A 326 -32.18 18.56 24.01
N ALA A 327 -31.31 19.57 24.09
CA ALA A 327 -31.70 20.92 24.48
C ALA A 327 -32.70 21.52 23.48
N GLU A 328 -32.48 21.34 22.19
CA GLU A 328 -33.37 21.82 21.12
C GLU A 328 -34.76 21.16 21.20
N LYS A 329 -34.81 19.82 21.32
CA LYS A 329 -36.08 19.10 21.55
C LYS A 329 -36.81 19.53 22.83
N THR A 330 -36.06 19.96 23.85
CA THR A 330 -36.65 20.46 25.11
C THR A 330 -37.24 21.84 24.93
N ARG A 331 -36.55 22.73 24.19
CA ARG A 331 -37.05 24.07 23.81
C ARG A 331 -38.28 24.00 22.92
N GLU A 332 -38.31 23.08 21.95
CA GLU A 332 -39.49 22.84 21.10
C GLU A 332 -40.69 22.38 21.92
N LYS A 333 -40.51 21.37 22.80
CA LYS A 333 -41.58 20.91 23.70
C LYS A 333 -42.07 22.01 24.64
N GLN A 334 -41.18 22.87 25.10
CA GLN A 334 -41.55 23.99 25.98
C GLN A 334 -42.29 25.08 25.20
N ALA A 335 -41.88 25.38 23.96
CA ALA A 335 -42.60 26.28 23.07
C ALA A 335 -43.99 25.74 22.68
N GLU A 336 -44.14 24.45 22.43
CA GLU A 336 -45.43 23.80 22.20
C GLU A 336 -46.34 23.87 23.43
N LYS A 337 -45.81 23.62 24.63
CA LYS A 337 -46.57 23.76 25.89
C LYS A 337 -47.02 25.21 26.12
N SER A 338 -46.13 26.19 25.94
CA SER A 338 -46.48 27.60 26.06
C SER A 338 -47.49 28.05 25.01
N ALA A 339 -47.41 27.54 23.77
CA ALA A 339 -48.41 27.80 22.74
C ALA A 339 -49.78 27.17 23.05
N LEU A 340 -49.79 25.97 23.67
CA LEU A 340 -51.02 25.35 24.17
C LEU A 340 -51.63 26.11 25.34
N GLU A 341 -50.81 26.60 26.29
CA GLU A 341 -51.27 27.44 27.41
C GLU A 341 -51.84 28.78 26.92
N ILE A 342 -51.20 29.42 25.94
CA ILE A 342 -51.72 30.65 25.31
C ILE A 342 -53.04 30.37 24.60
N LYS A 343 -53.19 29.25 23.87
CA LYS A 343 -54.46 28.85 23.25
C LYS A 343 -55.55 28.55 24.28
N TYR A 344 -55.20 27.94 25.42
CA TYR A 344 -56.15 27.67 26.50
C TYR A 344 -56.61 28.97 27.18
N SER A 345 -55.68 29.91 27.41
CA SER A 345 -55.99 31.24 27.94
C SER A 345 -56.79 32.11 26.96
N GLN A 346 -56.53 32.02 25.64
CA GLN A 346 -57.36 32.68 24.63
C GLN A 346 -58.78 32.10 24.56
N LYS A 347 -58.94 30.78 24.71
CA LYS A 347 -60.26 30.13 24.79
C LYS A 347 -61.03 30.50 26.06
N SER A 348 -60.35 30.73 27.18
CA SER A 348 -61.01 31.21 28.41
C SER A 348 -61.39 32.70 28.31
N LEU A 349 -60.60 33.51 27.61
CA LEU A 349 -60.94 34.92 27.32
C LEU A 349 -62.07 35.06 26.29
N SER A 350 -62.14 34.20 25.27
CA SER A 350 -63.23 34.22 24.28
C SER A 350 -64.58 33.75 24.85
N ALA A 351 -64.58 32.99 25.95
CA ALA A 351 -65.82 32.59 26.64
C ALA A 351 -66.46 33.73 27.45
N VAL A 352 -65.78 34.87 27.63
CA VAL A 352 -66.26 36.02 28.43
C VAL A 352 -66.71 37.20 27.55
N ALA A 353 -66.49 37.16 26.23
CA ALA A 353 -66.87 38.26 25.33
C ALA A 353 -67.71 37.75 24.14
N LEU A 354 -68.99 37.51 24.36
CA LEU A 354 -70.00 37.34 23.31
C LEU A 354 -71.34 37.91 23.76
N VAL A 355 -71.43 39.25 23.75
CA VAL A 355 -72.68 39.96 23.46
C VAL A 355 -72.32 41.06 22.48
N THR A 356 -72.91 40.97 21.27
CA THR A 356 -73.35 42.06 20.38
C THR A 356 -72.95 41.85 18.91
N SER A 357 -74.02 41.63 18.14
CA SER A 357 -74.30 41.95 16.74
C SER A 357 -73.97 40.96 15.61
N CYS A 358 -75.06 40.68 14.90
CA CYS A 358 -75.26 39.94 13.66
C CYS A 358 -74.79 40.73 12.42
N GLU A 359 -74.32 40.05 11.38
CA GLU A 359 -74.94 39.97 10.04
C GLU A 359 -74.18 38.96 9.15
N GLU A 360 -74.94 38.16 8.39
CA GLU A 360 -74.55 37.16 7.37
C GLU A 360 -75.23 37.59 6.03
N PRO A 361 -75.02 36.94 4.87
CA PRO A 361 -73.84 36.23 4.32
C PRO A 361 -73.61 36.53 2.82
N GLU A 362 -72.45 36.19 2.22
CA GLU A 362 -72.35 35.69 0.83
C GLU A 362 -71.07 34.85 0.62
N GLU A 363 -71.20 33.73 -0.08
CA GLU A 363 -70.18 32.78 -0.57
C GLU A 363 -70.53 32.45 -2.05
N PRO A 364 -69.71 31.74 -2.87
CA PRO A 364 -68.25 31.53 -2.85
C PRO A 364 -67.60 31.65 -4.26
N VAL A 365 -66.27 31.82 -4.36
CA VAL A 365 -65.48 31.40 -5.55
C VAL A 365 -64.12 30.82 -5.14
N THR A 366 -63.77 29.71 -5.79
CA THR A 366 -62.66 28.80 -5.55
C THR A 366 -61.31 29.19 -6.20
N ALA A 367 -60.24 28.68 -5.57
CA ALA A 367 -58.90 28.30 -6.09
C ALA A 367 -57.79 29.37 -6.21
N SER A 368 -56.77 29.30 -5.34
CA SER A 368 -55.55 28.49 -5.56
C SER A 368 -54.51 28.77 -4.46
N SER A 369 -53.78 27.73 -4.04
CA SER A 369 -52.86 27.72 -2.91
C SER A 369 -51.40 27.76 -3.36
N GLN A 370 -50.62 28.71 -2.82
CA GLN A 370 -49.15 28.65 -2.71
C GLN A 370 -48.71 29.29 -1.38
N PRO A 371 -47.87 28.63 -0.55
CA PRO A 371 -47.33 29.24 0.66
C PRO A 371 -45.99 29.98 0.40
N PRO A 372 -45.68 31.10 1.10
CA PRO A 372 -44.40 31.78 0.97
C PRO A 372 -43.37 31.37 2.06
N ALA A 373 -42.14 31.11 1.61
CA ALA A 373 -40.86 31.56 2.19
C ALA A 373 -40.48 31.36 3.68
N GLU A 374 -40.90 30.30 4.39
CA GLU A 374 -40.42 30.02 5.77
C GLU A 374 -39.02 29.36 5.87
N VAL A 375 -38.49 28.78 4.79
CA VAL A 375 -37.25 27.96 4.84
C VAL A 375 -35.97 28.82 4.94
N SER A 376 -36.01 30.07 4.49
CA SER A 376 -34.83 30.96 4.47
C SER A 376 -34.49 31.53 5.86
N TYR A 377 -35.51 31.85 6.66
CA TYR A 377 -35.32 32.44 7.99
C TYR A 377 -34.76 31.45 9.02
N ARG A 378 -35.14 30.16 8.94
CA ARG A 378 -34.58 29.11 9.82
C ARG A 378 -33.09 28.89 9.56
N LYS A 379 -32.64 28.90 8.30
CA LYS A 379 -31.21 28.77 7.96
C LYS A 379 -30.40 29.99 8.40
N ALA A 380 -30.94 31.21 8.24
CA ALA A 380 -30.29 32.43 8.70
C ALA A 380 -30.17 32.50 10.23
N ALA A 381 -31.22 32.08 10.96
CA ALA A 381 -31.22 32.05 12.42
C ALA A 381 -30.23 31.02 12.99
N VAL A 382 -30.11 29.84 12.37
CA VAL A 382 -29.11 28.83 12.76
C VAL A 382 -27.68 29.33 12.52
N THR A 383 -27.46 30.12 11.46
CA THR A 383 -26.15 30.67 11.12
C THR A 383 -25.72 31.78 12.09
N LEU A 384 -26.64 32.67 12.48
CA LEU A 384 -26.37 33.73 13.46
C LEU A 384 -26.19 33.19 14.90
N SER A 385 -26.88 32.10 15.24
CA SER A 385 -26.74 31.43 16.54
C SER A 385 -25.39 30.72 16.67
N ARG A 386 -24.85 30.17 15.56
CA ARG A 386 -23.51 29.55 15.53
C ARG A 386 -22.39 30.59 15.73
N LEU A 387 -22.49 31.77 15.12
CA LEU A 387 -21.55 32.88 15.33
C LEU A 387 -21.53 33.37 16.79
N SER A 388 -22.67 33.30 17.51
CA SER A 388 -22.72 33.67 18.94
C SER A 388 -21.96 32.70 19.85
N ILE A 389 -21.89 31.41 19.47
CA ILE A 389 -21.14 30.37 20.19
C ILE A 389 -19.62 30.54 19.94
N GLU A 390 -19.22 31.09 18.80
CA GLU A 390 -17.82 31.39 18.45
C GLU A 390 -17.20 32.53 19.28
N SER A 391 -18.00 33.37 19.96
CA SER A 391 -17.47 34.48 20.78
C SER A 391 -17.12 34.11 22.23
N GLN A 392 -17.43 32.88 22.67
CA GLN A 392 -17.24 32.42 24.06
C GLN A 392 -16.16 31.33 24.21
N ILE A 393 -15.41 31.05 23.14
CA ILE A 393 -14.21 30.21 23.12
C ILE A 393 -13.03 31.13 22.78
#